data_AF-A0A3B6V8J7-F1
#
_entry.id   AF-A0A3B6V8J7-F1
#
_cell.length_a   1.000
_cell.length_b   1.000
_cell.length_c   1.000
_cell.angle_alpha   90.00
_cell.angle_beta   90.00
_cell.angle_gamma   90.00
#
_symmetry.space_group_name_H-M   'P 1'
#
loop_
_entity.id
_entity.type
_entity.pdbx_description
1 polymer ?
#
loop_
_entity_poly.entity_id
_entity_poly.type
_entity_poly.pdbx_seq_one_letter_code
_entity_poly.pdbx_strand_id
1 'polypeptide(L)'
;MKRIILLFIFIFSINLYPKIGMKESTIVEKKDYGYIVYAEDYYRLYSLPSYYAEYDLLRNVDYLERALEAPFDFVNRALTIITTEEAYTRYKDLMHMQFNYLITQNYIYLAGLYDKENYYFYNSQFDEDIKKSFEYAVFFYNLAKERWAITKELAEKVMKNKAKLEMDNLIDKAYKIALGEIDYNKTADRQLKHIDEILQEMEN
;
A
#
# COMPACT_ATOMS: atom_id res chain seq x y z
N MET A 1 -4.34 30.86 68.97
CA MET A 1 -3.90 31.62 67.78
C MET A 1 -2.39 31.51 67.61
N LYS A 2 -1.90 30.58 66.79
CA LYS A 2 -0.55 30.62 66.20
C LYS A 2 -0.63 29.99 64.80
N ARG A 3 -0.27 30.78 63.79
CA ARG A 3 -0.34 30.45 62.36
C ARG A 3 0.81 29.52 61.99
N ILE A 4 0.50 28.43 61.27
CA ILE A 4 1.45 27.61 60.54
C ILE A 4 1.78 28.36 59.24
N ILE A 5 3.06 28.65 59.01
CA ILE A 5 3.56 29.22 57.75
C ILE A 5 4.15 28.06 56.96
N LEU A 6 3.50 27.70 55.85
CA LEU A 6 4.03 26.76 54.86
C LEU A 6 5.04 27.48 53.96
N LEU A 7 6.27 26.97 53.90
CA LEU A 7 7.31 27.38 52.97
C LEU A 7 7.02 26.76 51.59
N PHE A 8 6.70 27.60 50.60
CA PHE A 8 6.66 27.20 49.19
C PHE A 8 8.07 27.32 48.59
N ILE A 9 8.68 26.17 48.26
CA ILE A 9 9.90 26.12 47.46
C ILE A 9 9.49 26.20 45.99
N PHE A 10 9.75 27.34 45.35
CA PHE A 10 9.58 27.52 43.90
C PHE A 10 10.90 27.12 43.22
N ILE A 11 10.92 25.94 42.59
CA ILE A 11 12.03 25.52 41.72
C ILE A 11 11.81 26.20 40.36
N PHE A 12 12.60 27.23 40.09
CA PHE A 12 12.66 27.87 38.77
C PHE A 12 13.60 27.04 37.88
N SER A 13 13.09 26.01 37.22
CA SER A 13 13.83 25.31 36.17
C SER A 13 13.81 26.16 34.89
N ILE A 14 14.86 26.96 34.72
CA ILE A 14 15.17 27.63 33.47
C ILE A 14 15.51 26.51 32.46
N ASN A 15 14.59 26.27 31.52
CA ASN A 15 14.81 25.41 30.36
C ASN A 15 15.90 26.04 29.46
N LEU A 16 17.16 25.72 29.75
CA LEU A 16 18.30 25.93 28.86
C LEU A 16 18.45 24.69 27.96
N TYR A 17 17.51 24.51 27.03
CA TYR A 17 17.75 23.68 25.85
C TYR A 17 18.08 24.62 24.69
N PRO A 18 19.28 24.52 24.07
CA PRO A 18 19.53 25.23 22.83
C PRO A 18 18.54 24.72 21.79
N LYS A 19 17.75 25.62 21.20
CA LYS A 19 16.95 25.34 20.01
C LYS A 19 17.91 24.88 18.92
N ILE A 20 18.04 23.56 18.76
CA ILE A 20 18.60 22.96 17.56
C ILE A 20 17.76 23.52 16.42
N GLY A 21 18.42 24.26 15.52
CA GLY A 21 17.78 24.81 14.33
C GLY A 21 17.37 23.66 13.41
N MET A 22 16.25 23.01 13.71
CA MET A 22 15.54 22.24 12.70
C MET A 22 15.10 23.25 11.66
N LYS A 23 15.61 23.09 10.44
CA LYS A 23 15.09 23.76 9.25
C LYS A 23 13.59 23.54 9.28
N GLU A 24 12.80 24.61 9.41
CA GLU A 24 11.33 24.52 9.36
C GLU A 24 10.97 23.66 8.15
N SER A 25 10.15 22.63 8.35
CA SER A 25 9.74 21.80 7.23
C SER A 25 9.08 22.70 6.20
N THR A 26 9.60 22.73 4.97
CA THR A 26 8.91 23.38 3.85
C THR A 26 7.61 22.68 3.47
N ILE A 27 7.29 21.57 4.15
CA ILE A 27 6.00 20.91 4.15
C ILE A 27 5.02 21.85 4.85
N VAL A 28 4.21 22.55 4.05
CA VAL A 28 3.05 23.29 4.55
C VAL A 28 2.14 22.28 5.22
N GLU A 29 1.99 22.39 6.54
CA GLU A 29 1.06 21.58 7.30
C GLU A 29 -0.36 21.80 6.75
N LYS A 30 -1.02 20.70 6.35
CA LYS A 30 -2.34 20.77 5.71
C LYS A 30 -3.33 21.43 6.66
N LYS A 31 -3.88 22.58 6.28
CA LYS A 31 -5.19 23.00 6.79
C LYS A 31 -6.21 22.09 6.12
N ASP A 32 -6.73 21.13 6.87
CA ASP A 32 -7.59 20.07 6.33
C ASP A 32 -8.94 20.68 5.90
N TYR A 33 -9.10 20.92 4.59
CA TYR A 33 -10.35 21.49 4.03
C TYR A 33 -11.45 20.43 3.80
N GLY A 34 -11.25 19.17 4.23
CA GLY A 34 -12.31 18.17 4.35
C GLY A 34 -12.76 17.45 3.06
N TYR A 35 -12.20 17.77 1.89
CA TYR A 35 -12.56 17.10 0.63
C TYR A 35 -11.41 16.23 0.10
N ILE A 36 -11.70 14.96 -0.21
CA ILE A 36 -10.78 14.02 -0.87
C ILE A 36 -10.94 14.22 -2.38
N VAL A 37 -9.88 14.71 -3.04
CA VAL A 37 -9.94 15.05 -4.47
C VAL A 37 -8.78 14.44 -5.24
N TYR A 38 -7.58 14.47 -4.68
CA TYR A 38 -6.37 14.12 -5.41
C TYR A 38 -5.95 12.67 -5.19
N ALA A 39 -5.19 12.13 -6.14
CA ALA A 39 -4.59 10.81 -6.05
C ALA A 39 -3.83 10.60 -4.72
N GLU A 40 -3.08 11.62 -4.30
CA GLU A 40 -2.35 11.62 -3.02
C GLU A 40 -3.28 11.57 -1.80
N ASP A 41 -4.48 12.16 -1.87
CA ASP A 41 -5.43 12.10 -0.75
C ASP A 41 -5.96 10.69 -0.56
N TYR A 42 -6.37 10.03 -1.65
CA TYR A 42 -6.79 8.64 -1.62
C TYR A 42 -5.66 7.71 -1.17
N TYR A 43 -4.44 7.96 -1.64
CA TYR A 43 -3.27 7.20 -1.21
C TYR A 43 -2.99 7.33 0.29
N ARG A 44 -3.29 8.47 0.92
CA ARG A 44 -3.15 8.64 2.38
C ARG A 44 -4.20 7.86 3.18
N LEU A 45 -5.35 7.53 2.57
CA LEU A 45 -6.38 6.70 3.21
C LEU A 45 -6.01 5.21 3.20
N TYR A 46 -5.11 4.81 2.31
CA TYR A 46 -4.59 3.46 2.27
C TYR A 46 -3.85 3.13 3.58
N SER A 47 -4.21 2.01 4.19
CA SER A 47 -3.51 1.47 5.35
C SER A 47 -3.55 -0.06 5.31
N LEU A 48 -2.43 -0.72 5.59
CA LEU A 48 -2.44 -2.17 5.80
C LEU A 48 -2.89 -2.44 7.24
N PRO A 49 -4.07 -3.02 7.47
CA PRO A 49 -4.49 -3.37 8.82
C PRO A 49 -3.59 -4.48 9.37
N SER A 50 -3.40 -4.52 10.69
CA SER A 50 -2.65 -5.60 11.36
C SER A 50 -3.35 -6.96 11.24
N TYR A 51 -4.64 -6.98 10.92
CA TYR A 51 -5.43 -8.17 10.62
C TYR A 51 -6.11 -8.00 9.27
N TYR A 52 -5.95 -8.99 8.39
CA TYR A 52 -6.43 -8.95 7.01
C TYR A 52 -7.93 -9.28 6.91
N ALA A 53 -8.80 -8.38 7.40
CA ALA A 53 -10.23 -8.52 7.17
C ALA A 53 -10.58 -8.20 5.70
N GLU A 54 -11.45 -9.01 5.10
CA GLU A 54 -11.88 -8.86 3.70
C GLU A 54 -12.36 -7.45 3.38
N TYR A 55 -13.22 -6.89 4.24
CA TYR A 55 -13.75 -5.54 4.09
C TYR A 55 -12.65 -4.46 4.03
N ASP A 56 -11.63 -4.56 4.89
CA ASP A 56 -10.55 -3.57 4.92
C ASP A 56 -9.67 -3.67 3.66
N LEU A 57 -9.42 -4.90 3.16
CA LEU A 57 -8.69 -5.13 1.92
C LEU A 57 -9.46 -4.58 0.70
N LEU A 58 -10.76 -4.85 0.60
CA LEU A 58 -11.60 -4.33 -0.49
C LEU A 58 -11.72 -2.81 -0.43
N ARG A 59 -11.84 -2.22 0.77
CA ARG A 59 -11.84 -0.76 0.95
C ARG A 59 -10.51 -0.14 0.50
N ASN A 60 -9.39 -0.78 0.80
CA ASN A 60 -8.08 -0.34 0.32
C ASN A 60 -8.00 -0.37 -1.20
N VAL A 61 -8.51 -1.44 -1.83
CA VAL A 61 -8.61 -1.52 -3.29
C VAL A 61 -9.45 -0.37 -3.83
N ASP A 62 -10.65 -0.10 -3.29
CA ASP A 62 -11.51 1.01 -3.72
C ASP A 62 -10.78 2.37 -3.63
N TYR A 63 -10.08 2.65 -2.52
CA TYR A 63 -9.29 3.88 -2.41
C TYR A 63 -8.19 3.99 -3.45
N LEU A 64 -7.48 2.89 -3.73
CA LEU A 64 -6.39 2.90 -4.71
C LEU A 64 -6.89 3.00 -6.16
N GLU A 65 -8.02 2.37 -6.48
CA GLU A 65 -8.67 2.53 -7.79
C GLU A 65 -9.13 3.99 -8.00
N ARG A 66 -9.74 4.60 -6.98
CA ARG A 66 -10.05 6.04 -7.00
C ARG A 66 -8.79 6.91 -7.15
N ALA A 67 -7.68 6.52 -6.54
CA ALA A 67 -6.41 7.22 -6.69
C ALA A 67 -5.87 7.17 -8.13
N LEU A 68 -6.10 6.07 -8.86
CA LEU A 68 -5.72 5.93 -10.27
C LEU A 68 -6.55 6.82 -11.21
N GLU A 69 -7.80 7.09 -10.86
CA GLU A 69 -8.71 7.93 -11.65
C GLU A 69 -8.63 9.42 -11.29
N ALA A 70 -8.16 9.72 -10.08
CA ALA A 70 -8.07 11.07 -9.57
C ALA A 70 -6.93 11.88 -10.23
N PRO A 71 -7.09 13.22 -10.33
CA PRO A 71 -5.97 14.08 -10.69
C PRO A 71 -4.89 14.06 -9.59
N PHE A 72 -3.63 14.24 -9.98
CA PHE A 72 -2.57 14.52 -9.02
C PHE A 72 -2.73 15.92 -8.43
N ASP A 73 -2.28 16.09 -7.18
CA ASP A 73 -2.27 17.38 -6.51
C ASP A 73 -1.33 18.37 -7.23
N PHE A 74 -1.46 19.66 -6.92
CA PHE A 74 -0.53 20.67 -7.43
C PHE A 74 0.91 20.32 -7.02
N VAL A 75 1.86 20.63 -7.89
CA VAL A 75 3.27 20.24 -7.77
C VAL A 75 3.89 20.67 -6.43
N ASN A 76 3.50 21.81 -5.87
CA ASN A 76 3.98 22.30 -4.58
C ASN A 76 3.44 21.50 -3.35
N ARG A 77 2.49 20.59 -3.57
CA ARG A 77 1.92 19.67 -2.58
C ARG A 77 2.18 18.20 -2.90
N ALA A 78 2.96 17.92 -3.94
CA ALA A 78 3.41 16.58 -4.25
C ALA A 78 4.18 15.96 -3.06
N LEU A 79 4.25 14.63 -3.02
CA LEU A 79 4.92 13.91 -1.92
C LEU A 79 6.46 14.05 -1.94
N THR A 80 7.01 14.73 -2.94
CA THR A 80 8.44 15.01 -3.08
C THR A 80 8.63 16.33 -3.83
N ILE A 81 9.84 16.88 -3.77
CA ILE A 81 10.19 18.11 -4.51
C ILE A 81 10.34 17.77 -5.99
N ILE A 82 9.64 18.53 -6.83
CA ILE A 82 9.66 18.38 -8.28
C ILE A 82 10.16 19.68 -8.89
N THR A 83 11.22 19.58 -9.70
CA THR A 83 11.91 20.75 -10.27
C THR A 83 11.80 20.84 -11.80
N THR A 84 11.42 19.75 -12.48
CA THR A 84 11.27 19.71 -13.95
C THR A 84 10.02 18.93 -14.36
N GLU A 85 9.57 19.13 -15.61
CA GLU A 85 8.43 18.40 -16.17
C GLU A 85 8.70 16.89 -16.31
N GLU A 86 9.95 16.51 -16.59
CA GLU A 86 10.37 15.12 -16.66
C GLU A 86 10.32 14.45 -15.28
N ALA A 87 10.70 15.19 -14.22
CA ALA A 87 10.57 14.73 -12.84
C ALA A 87 9.09 14.56 -12.48
N TYR A 88 8.23 15.50 -12.89
CA TYR A 88 6.78 15.38 -12.65
C TYR A 88 6.18 14.17 -13.36
N THR A 89 6.57 13.92 -14.61
CA THR A 89 6.13 12.75 -15.37
C THR A 89 6.58 11.46 -14.68
N ARG A 90 7.85 11.39 -14.27
CA ARG A 90 8.40 10.26 -13.52
C ARG A 90 7.64 10.03 -12.20
N TYR A 91 7.27 11.11 -11.51
CA TYR A 91 6.53 11.05 -10.25
C TYR A 91 5.16 10.42 -10.46
N LYS A 92 4.40 10.85 -11.47
CA LYS A 92 3.09 10.27 -11.78
C LYS A 92 3.18 8.78 -12.13
N ASP A 93 4.15 8.41 -12.97
CA ASP A 93 4.39 7.00 -13.32
C ASP A 93 4.76 6.17 -12.08
N LEU A 94 5.59 6.72 -11.18
CA LEU A 94 6.00 6.08 -9.93
C LEU A 94 4.82 5.89 -8.97
N MET A 95 3.95 6.89 -8.84
CA MET A 95 2.77 6.82 -7.99
C MET A 95 1.73 5.85 -8.54
N HIS A 96 1.45 5.88 -9.85
CA HIS A 96 0.56 4.89 -10.46
C HIS A 96 1.12 3.46 -10.33
N MET A 97 2.44 3.27 -10.48
CA MET A 97 3.09 1.98 -10.21
C MET A 97 2.84 1.53 -8.77
N GLN A 98 3.01 2.43 -7.81
CA GLN A 98 2.75 2.14 -6.40
C GLN A 98 1.29 1.77 -6.13
N PHE A 99 0.31 2.45 -6.74
CA PHE A 99 -1.10 2.12 -6.55
C PHE A 99 -1.42 0.73 -7.11
N ASN A 100 -1.00 0.44 -8.35
CA ASN A 100 -1.20 -0.89 -8.95
C ASN A 100 -0.50 -1.98 -8.13
N TYR A 101 0.73 -1.73 -7.65
CA TYR A 101 1.46 -2.65 -6.76
C TYR A 101 0.64 -2.99 -5.50
N LEU A 102 0.08 -1.98 -4.84
CA LEU A 102 -0.70 -2.18 -3.61
C LEU A 102 -2.05 -2.84 -3.88
N ILE A 103 -2.70 -2.56 -5.02
CA ILE A 103 -3.91 -3.28 -5.43
C ILE A 103 -3.59 -4.76 -5.64
N THR A 104 -2.52 -5.08 -6.39
CA THR A 104 -2.06 -6.46 -6.55
C THR A 104 -1.82 -7.12 -5.18
N GLN A 105 -1.14 -6.44 -4.26
CA GLN A 105 -0.89 -6.98 -2.92
C GLN A 105 -2.20 -7.28 -2.16
N ASN A 106 -3.20 -6.40 -2.21
CA ASN A 106 -4.49 -6.65 -1.55
C ASN A 106 -5.24 -7.81 -2.22
N TYR A 107 -5.20 -7.95 -3.54
CA TYR A 107 -5.80 -9.10 -4.22
C TYR A 107 -5.11 -10.42 -3.86
N ILE A 108 -3.79 -10.45 -3.71
CA ILE A 108 -3.08 -11.63 -3.20
C ILE A 108 -3.55 -11.99 -1.78
N TYR A 109 -3.74 -11.00 -0.91
CA TYR A 109 -4.22 -11.24 0.45
C TYR A 109 -5.69 -11.68 0.48
N LEU A 110 -6.56 -11.08 -0.34
CA LEU A 110 -7.95 -11.50 -0.50
C LEU A 110 -8.01 -12.96 -0.96
N ALA A 111 -7.23 -13.32 -1.99
CA ALA A 111 -7.15 -14.69 -2.46
C ALA A 111 -6.75 -15.66 -1.32
N GLY A 112 -5.76 -15.30 -0.50
CA GLY A 112 -5.31 -16.08 0.66
C GLY A 112 -6.37 -16.28 1.77
N LEU A 113 -7.40 -15.43 1.87
CA LEU A 113 -8.51 -15.66 2.80
C LEU A 113 -9.39 -16.84 2.37
N TYR A 114 -9.49 -17.05 1.06
CA TYR A 114 -10.31 -18.08 0.45
C TYR A 114 -9.51 -19.33 0.03
N ASP A 115 -8.20 -19.21 -0.12
CA ASP A 115 -7.29 -20.31 -0.42
C ASP A 115 -7.22 -21.28 0.77
N LYS A 116 -8.04 -22.34 0.73
CA LYS A 116 -8.12 -23.36 1.79
C LYS A 116 -7.00 -24.40 1.65
N GLU A 117 -5.75 -23.94 1.65
CA GLU A 117 -4.55 -24.75 1.38
C GLU A 117 -4.48 -26.07 2.17
N ASN A 118 -5.00 -26.11 3.39
CA ASN A 118 -5.05 -27.32 4.22
C ASN A 118 -6.42 -28.01 4.15
N TYR A 119 -6.89 -28.32 2.94
CA TYR A 119 -8.22 -28.92 2.72
C TYR A 119 -8.40 -30.24 3.49
N TYR A 120 -7.32 -30.98 3.74
CA TYR A 120 -7.32 -32.25 4.49
C TYR A 120 -7.80 -32.13 5.95
N PHE A 121 -7.81 -30.93 6.54
CA PHE A 121 -8.42 -30.70 7.86
C PHE A 121 -9.94 -30.54 7.80
N TYR A 122 -10.52 -30.39 6.61
CA TYR A 122 -11.94 -30.22 6.43
C TYR A 122 -12.60 -31.58 6.17
N ASN A 123 -13.76 -31.79 6.80
CA ASN A 123 -14.58 -32.97 6.59
C ASN A 123 -15.26 -32.87 5.20
N SER A 124 -15.39 -33.99 4.48
CA SER A 124 -15.98 -34.05 3.13
C SER A 124 -17.38 -33.46 3.02
N GLN A 125 -18.10 -33.35 4.15
CA GLN A 125 -19.38 -32.64 4.21
C GLN A 125 -19.30 -31.13 3.84
N PHE A 126 -18.10 -30.55 3.75
CA PHE A 126 -17.87 -29.14 3.39
C PHE A 126 -17.27 -28.96 2.00
N ASP A 127 -17.20 -30.01 1.17
CA ASP A 127 -16.53 -29.96 -0.14
C ASP A 127 -17.12 -28.89 -1.06
N GLU A 128 -18.43 -28.69 -1.06
CA GLU A 128 -19.08 -27.64 -1.86
C GLU A 128 -18.67 -26.23 -1.41
N ASP A 129 -18.60 -25.99 -0.10
CA ASP A 129 -18.18 -24.71 0.47
C ASP A 129 -16.69 -24.44 0.19
N ILE A 130 -15.86 -25.48 0.22
CA ILE A 130 -14.44 -25.40 -0.10
C ILE A 130 -14.24 -25.07 -1.57
N LYS A 131 -14.94 -25.78 -2.48
CA LYS A 131 -14.90 -25.52 -3.93
C LYS A 131 -15.30 -24.08 -4.21
N LYS A 132 -16.38 -23.60 -3.59
CA LYS A 132 -16.81 -22.20 -3.71
C LYS A 132 -15.77 -21.21 -3.16
N SER A 133 -15.10 -21.54 -2.07
CA SER A 133 -13.99 -20.73 -1.56
C SER A 133 -12.85 -20.66 -2.59
N PHE A 134 -12.47 -21.79 -3.20
CA PHE A 134 -11.45 -21.81 -4.23
C PHE A 134 -11.82 -20.98 -5.47
N GLU A 135 -13.09 -20.92 -5.86
CA GLU A 135 -13.55 -20.03 -6.94
C GLU A 135 -13.21 -18.56 -6.64
N TYR A 136 -13.44 -18.09 -5.41
CA TYR A 136 -13.05 -16.73 -5.00
C TYR A 136 -11.53 -16.54 -4.98
N ALA A 137 -10.77 -17.53 -4.48
CA ALA A 137 -9.31 -17.48 -4.49
C ALA A 137 -8.76 -17.34 -5.91
N VAL A 138 -9.25 -18.17 -6.84
CA VAL A 138 -8.87 -18.15 -8.26
C VAL A 138 -9.22 -16.80 -8.89
N PHE A 139 -10.41 -16.26 -8.60
CA PHE A 139 -10.82 -14.94 -9.08
C PHE A 139 -9.82 -13.85 -8.66
N PHE A 140 -9.51 -13.75 -7.36
CA PHE A 140 -8.60 -12.72 -6.86
C PHE A 140 -7.15 -12.92 -7.30
N TYR A 141 -6.66 -14.16 -7.41
CA TYR A 141 -5.32 -14.42 -7.98
C TYR A 141 -5.22 -13.95 -9.43
N ASN A 142 -6.26 -14.14 -10.25
CA ASN A 142 -6.25 -13.65 -11.63
C ASN A 142 -6.29 -12.13 -11.70
N LEU A 143 -7.12 -11.46 -10.88
CA LEU A 143 -7.10 -9.99 -10.77
C LEU A 143 -5.74 -9.45 -10.34
N ALA A 144 -5.07 -10.13 -9.39
CA ALA A 144 -3.72 -9.77 -8.97
C ALA A 144 -2.73 -9.82 -10.15
N LYS A 145 -2.79 -10.87 -10.99
CA LYS A 145 -1.92 -11.04 -12.17
C LYS A 145 -2.15 -9.97 -13.23
N GLU A 146 -3.40 -9.66 -13.54
CA GLU A 146 -3.76 -8.59 -14.50
C GLU A 146 -3.19 -7.24 -14.05
N ARG A 147 -3.42 -6.89 -12.78
CA ARG A 147 -2.92 -5.64 -12.18
C ARG A 147 -1.40 -5.61 -12.08
N TRP A 148 -0.78 -6.76 -11.86
CA TRP A 148 0.67 -6.90 -11.76
C TRP A 148 1.37 -6.63 -13.10
N ALA A 149 0.76 -7.01 -14.22
CA ALA A 149 1.29 -6.70 -15.55
C ALA A 149 1.46 -5.19 -15.76
N ILE A 150 0.44 -4.40 -15.36
CA ILE A 150 0.48 -2.93 -15.39
C ILE A 150 1.58 -2.40 -14.46
N THR A 151 1.71 -2.97 -13.26
CA THR A 151 2.74 -2.59 -12.30
C THR A 151 4.15 -2.75 -12.88
N LYS A 152 4.43 -3.87 -13.57
CA LYS A 152 5.73 -4.10 -14.23
C LYS A 152 6.01 -3.08 -15.32
N GLU A 153 5.03 -2.83 -16.20
CA GLU A 153 5.18 -1.86 -17.29
C GLU A 153 5.52 -0.46 -16.76
N LEU A 154 4.81 -0.01 -15.73
CA LEU A 154 5.07 1.29 -15.11
C LEU A 154 6.43 1.32 -14.41
N ALA A 155 6.84 0.24 -13.74
CA ALA A 155 8.16 0.15 -13.12
C ALA A 155 9.28 0.31 -14.17
N GLU A 156 9.17 -0.37 -15.32
CA GLU A 156 10.10 -0.20 -16.43
C GLU A 156 10.12 1.25 -16.96
N LYS A 157 8.95 1.88 -17.08
CA LYS A 157 8.83 3.28 -17.54
C LYS A 157 9.51 4.25 -16.57
N VAL A 158 9.31 4.08 -15.27
CA VAL A 158 9.99 4.82 -14.19
C VAL A 158 11.50 4.62 -14.25
N MET A 159 11.96 3.43 -14.63
CA MET A 159 13.39 3.13 -14.80
C MET A 159 13.99 3.76 -16.05
N LYS A 160 13.22 3.92 -17.13
CA LYS A 160 13.66 4.60 -18.36
C LYS A 160 13.85 6.11 -18.15
N ASN A 161 12.94 6.75 -17.42
CA ASN A 161 13.08 8.17 -17.07
C ASN A 161 14.10 8.34 -15.92
N LYS A 162 15.15 9.14 -16.14
CA LYS A 162 16.24 9.34 -15.17
C LYS A 162 16.16 10.66 -14.40
N ALA A 163 15.09 11.44 -14.56
CA ALA A 163 14.90 12.69 -13.84
C ALA A 163 14.96 12.50 -12.32
N LYS A 164 15.62 13.40 -11.60
CA LYS A 164 15.82 13.28 -10.15
C LYS A 164 14.47 13.37 -9.41
N LEU A 165 14.23 12.45 -8.48
CA LEU A 165 13.13 12.46 -7.52
C LEU A 165 13.66 11.98 -6.17
N GLU A 166 13.26 12.64 -5.08
CA GLU A 166 13.67 12.28 -3.72
C GLU A 166 12.63 11.33 -3.12
N MET A 167 12.57 10.11 -3.66
CA MET A 167 11.65 9.04 -3.27
C MET A 167 12.36 7.67 -3.32
N ASP A 168 13.56 7.60 -2.76
CA ASP A 168 14.52 6.50 -2.96
C ASP A 168 13.92 5.12 -2.67
N ASN A 169 13.16 4.97 -1.58
CA ASN A 169 12.53 3.69 -1.23
C ASN A 169 11.56 3.19 -2.31
N LEU A 170 10.80 4.10 -2.93
CA LEU A 170 9.82 3.74 -3.95
C LEU A 170 10.50 3.52 -5.31
N ILE A 171 11.57 4.26 -5.59
CA ILE A 171 12.42 4.06 -6.78
C ILE A 171 13.14 2.72 -6.70
N ASP A 172 13.70 2.35 -5.55
CA ASP A 172 14.33 1.04 -5.31
C ASP A 172 13.33 -0.09 -5.51
N LYS A 173 12.09 0.07 -5.02
CA LYS A 173 11.01 -0.88 -5.30
C LYS A 173 10.75 -1.01 -6.81
N ALA A 174 10.61 0.11 -7.52
CA ALA A 174 10.42 0.10 -8.97
C ALA A 174 11.56 -0.61 -9.70
N TYR A 175 12.80 -0.39 -9.26
CA TYR A 175 13.98 -1.06 -9.78
C TYR A 175 13.90 -2.59 -9.60
N LYS A 176 13.61 -3.05 -8.38
CA LYS A 176 13.45 -4.49 -8.07
C LYS A 176 12.32 -5.15 -8.87
N ILE A 177 11.22 -4.44 -9.07
CA ILE A 177 10.11 -4.92 -9.91
C ILE A 177 10.55 -5.03 -11.36
N ALA A 178 11.21 -4.00 -11.91
CA ALA A 178 11.67 -3.99 -13.30
C ALA A 178 12.73 -5.07 -13.58
N LEU A 179 13.55 -5.42 -12.60
CA LEU A 179 14.49 -6.56 -12.69
C LEU A 179 13.83 -7.94 -12.52
N GLY A 180 12.58 -7.99 -12.04
CA GLY A 180 11.90 -9.25 -11.71
C GLY A 180 12.34 -9.89 -10.39
N GLU A 181 13.03 -9.14 -9.52
CA GLU A 181 13.37 -9.57 -8.15
C GLU A 181 12.11 -9.68 -7.28
N ILE A 182 11.17 -8.75 -7.48
CA ILE A 182 9.81 -8.83 -6.95
C ILE A 182 8.92 -9.30 -8.09
N ASP A 183 8.17 -10.39 -7.89
CA ASP A 183 7.25 -10.92 -8.90
C ASP A 183 6.03 -11.61 -8.27
N TYR A 184 4.90 -10.90 -8.22
CA TYR A 184 3.65 -11.47 -7.71
C TYR A 184 3.03 -12.52 -8.62
N ASN A 185 3.36 -12.57 -9.92
CA ASN A 185 2.91 -13.68 -10.78
C ASN A 185 3.43 -15.02 -10.26
N LYS A 186 4.70 -15.09 -9.83
CA LYS A 186 5.27 -16.32 -9.25
C LYS A 186 4.47 -16.81 -8.04
N THR A 187 3.95 -15.88 -7.23
CA THR A 187 3.11 -16.22 -6.08
C THR A 187 1.75 -16.71 -6.55
N ALA A 188 1.04 -15.92 -7.37
CA ALA A 188 -0.29 -16.28 -7.85
C ALA A 188 -0.30 -17.60 -8.66
N ASP A 189 0.65 -17.80 -9.57
CA ASP A 189 0.75 -19.00 -10.40
C ASP A 189 0.99 -20.27 -9.57
N ARG A 190 1.81 -20.17 -8.51
CA ARG A 190 2.03 -21.28 -7.60
C ARG A 190 0.74 -21.66 -6.86
N GLN A 191 0.00 -20.68 -6.35
CA GLN A 191 -1.23 -20.93 -5.60
C GLN A 191 -2.34 -21.45 -6.50
N LEU A 192 -2.51 -20.89 -7.70
CA LEU A 192 -3.45 -21.39 -8.69
C LEU A 192 -3.18 -22.85 -9.05
N LYS A 193 -1.91 -23.23 -9.23
CA LYS A 193 -1.52 -24.62 -9.48
C LYS A 193 -1.88 -25.53 -8.31
N HIS A 194 -1.62 -25.09 -7.08
CA HIS A 194 -1.95 -25.85 -5.88
C HIS A 194 -3.46 -26.07 -5.72
N ILE A 195 -4.27 -25.03 -6.00
CA ILE A 195 -5.74 -25.15 -5.98
C ILE A 195 -6.22 -26.16 -7.03
N ASP A 196 -5.66 -26.12 -8.25
CA ASP A 196 -6.01 -27.08 -9.31
C ASP A 196 -5.69 -28.53 -8.91
N GLU A 197 -4.53 -28.75 -8.27
CA GLU A 197 -4.15 -30.07 -7.72
C GLU A 197 -5.15 -30.56 -6.67
N ILE A 198 -5.56 -29.71 -5.73
CA ILE A 198 -6.55 -30.05 -4.71
C ILE A 198 -7.91 -30.38 -5.35
N LEU A 199 -8.37 -29.57 -6.30
CA LEU A 199 -9.66 -29.81 -6.96
C LEU A 199 -9.67 -31.15 -7.70
N GLN A 200 -8.57 -31.53 -8.34
CA GLN A 200 -8.43 -32.84 -8.97
C GLN A 200 -8.44 -33.98 -7.94
N GLU A 201 -7.81 -33.81 -6.78
CA GLU A 201 -7.87 -34.79 -5.69
C GLU A 201 -9.30 -34.98 -5.16
N MET A 202 -10.08 -33.90 -5.04
CA MET A 202 -11.48 -33.95 -4.57
C MET A 202 -12.45 -34.62 -5.56
N GLU A 203 -12.06 -34.79 -6.83
CA GLU A 203 -12.88 -35.44 -7.85
C GLU A 203 -12.63 -36.96 -7.97
N ASN A 204 -11.56 -37.46 -7.37
CA ASN A 204 -11.15 -38.88 -7.38
C ASN A 204 -11.65 -39.65 -6.16
#